data_AF-A0A9P4PF23-F1
#
_entry.id   AF-A0A9P4PF23-F1
#
_cell.length_a   1.000
_cell.length_b   1.000
_cell.length_c   1.000
_cell.angle_alpha   90.00
_cell.angle_beta   90.00
_cell.angle_gamma   90.00
#
_symmetry.space_group_name_H-M   'P 1'
#
loop_
_entity.id
_entity.type
_entity.pdbx_description
1 polymer ?
#
loop_
_entity_poly.entity_id
_entity_poly.type
_entity_poly.pdbx_seq_one_letter_code
_entity_poly.pdbx_strand_id
1 'polypeptide(L)'
;MATNPEDGWETASDSGEESKSKASEIGQDVESINDVLQDNPNLKFGFVIYRCCTYDDQEKWDRFMKKLRRRTRLNLRDENAEHLYDRIDWCVQEDPKLASCSEAKVRSRFKKWIKESGEEQYWLPSSRFLACVMVDEHDLKSVLRGPSTEEFDADGSGYVTLVSLDKDEGHMSVGLSYLVPRVYALLESCGWDNFAVGDTDVACP
;
A
#
# COMPACT_ATOMS: atom_id res chain seq x y z
N MET A 1 55.31 -22.69 26.08
CA MET A 1 55.38 -22.56 24.60
C MET A 1 54.92 -23.88 24.04
N ALA A 2 53.85 -24.03 23.27
CA ALA A 2 53.05 -23.08 22.52
C ALA A 2 51.56 -23.48 22.55
N THR A 3 50.71 -22.47 22.51
CA THR A 3 49.26 -22.50 22.34
C THR A 3 48.89 -22.84 20.90
N ASN A 4 47.80 -23.60 20.68
CA ASN A 4 47.13 -23.69 19.38
C ASN A 4 45.65 -23.30 19.54
N PRO A 5 45.03 -22.65 18.53
CA PRO A 5 43.95 -21.70 18.73
C PRO A 5 42.56 -22.25 18.42
N GLU A 6 41.59 -21.40 18.75
CA GLU A 6 40.14 -21.54 18.75
C GLU A 6 39.53 -21.77 17.35
N ASP A 7 38.60 -22.72 17.26
CA ASP A 7 37.69 -22.86 16.12
C ASP A 7 36.58 -21.80 16.23
N GLY A 8 36.71 -20.73 15.46
CA GLY A 8 35.66 -19.76 15.22
C GLY A 8 34.63 -20.33 14.24
N TRP A 9 33.39 -20.48 14.69
CA TRP A 9 32.25 -20.68 13.81
C TRP A 9 31.85 -19.31 13.24
N GLU A 10 32.09 -19.11 11.94
CA GLU A 10 31.47 -18.04 11.18
C GLU A 10 30.02 -18.45 10.85
N THR A 11 29.04 -17.79 11.47
CA THR A 11 27.66 -17.79 10.95
C THR A 11 27.61 -16.91 9.72
N ALA A 12 27.68 -17.53 8.55
CA ALA A 12 27.41 -16.90 7.27
C ALA A 12 25.89 -16.96 6.96
N SER A 13 25.30 -15.76 6.83
CA SER A 13 24.37 -15.41 5.75
C SER A 13 22.97 -16.05 5.72
N ASP A 14 22.05 -15.51 6.52
CA ASP A 14 20.59 -15.76 6.46
C ASP A 14 19.84 -14.80 5.50
N SER A 15 20.53 -13.81 4.93
CA SER A 15 19.91 -12.77 4.10
C SER A 15 19.43 -13.23 2.71
N GLY A 16 19.90 -14.39 2.23
CA GLY A 16 19.60 -14.90 0.89
C GLY A 16 18.31 -15.74 0.81
N GLU A 17 17.90 -16.38 1.90
CA GLU A 17 16.68 -17.21 1.96
C GLU A 17 15.45 -16.35 2.28
N GLU A 18 15.59 -15.34 3.14
CA GLU A 18 14.52 -14.37 3.43
C GLU A 18 14.14 -13.55 2.19
N SER A 19 15.13 -13.21 1.35
CA SER A 19 14.89 -12.46 0.10
C SER A 19 14.19 -13.31 -0.98
N LYS A 20 14.46 -14.62 -1.05
CA LYS A 20 13.80 -15.54 -1.99
C LYS A 20 12.39 -15.95 -1.55
N SER A 21 12.17 -16.11 -0.24
CA SER A 21 10.86 -16.45 0.32
C SER A 21 9.86 -15.31 0.14
N LYS A 22 10.27 -14.06 0.46
CA LYS A 22 9.47 -12.86 0.17
C LYS A 22 9.14 -12.75 -1.33
N ALA A 23 10.12 -12.93 -2.22
CA ALA A 23 9.88 -12.91 -3.66
C ALA A 23 8.89 -14.00 -4.17
N SER A 24 8.79 -15.15 -3.48
CA SER A 24 7.86 -16.23 -3.87
C SER A 24 6.42 -16.01 -3.41
N GLU A 25 6.22 -15.33 -2.27
CA GLU A 25 4.89 -14.90 -1.83
C GLU A 25 4.38 -13.72 -2.68
N ILE A 26 5.29 -12.84 -3.09
CA ILE A 26 5.01 -11.67 -3.93
C ILE A 26 4.46 -12.08 -5.32
N GLY A 27 4.99 -13.13 -5.95
CA GLY A 27 4.49 -13.58 -7.27
C GLY A 27 3.02 -14.05 -7.30
N GLN A 28 2.46 -14.45 -6.16
CA GLN A 28 1.05 -14.85 -6.05
C GLN A 28 0.09 -13.66 -6.02
N ASP A 29 0.59 -12.48 -5.62
CA ASP A 29 -0.23 -11.28 -5.45
C ASP A 29 -0.73 -10.77 -6.81
N VAL A 30 0.17 -10.66 -7.80
CA VAL A 30 -0.20 -10.20 -9.16
C VAL A 30 -1.03 -11.21 -9.94
N GLU A 31 -0.84 -12.51 -9.72
CA GLU A 31 -1.69 -13.54 -10.33
C GLU A 31 -3.13 -13.39 -9.84
N SER A 32 -3.33 -13.30 -8.52
CA SER A 32 -4.64 -13.11 -7.90
C SER A 32 -5.33 -11.84 -8.39
N ILE A 33 -4.60 -10.73 -8.43
CA ILE A 33 -5.11 -9.45 -8.95
C ILE A 33 -5.50 -9.59 -10.42
N ASN A 34 -4.65 -10.19 -11.25
CA ASN A 34 -4.92 -10.34 -12.67
C ASN A 34 -6.17 -11.19 -12.91
N ASP A 35 -6.33 -12.32 -12.21
CA ASP A 35 -7.51 -13.19 -12.35
C ASP A 35 -8.81 -12.43 -12.08
N VAL A 36 -8.87 -11.68 -10.98
CA VAL A 36 -10.04 -10.85 -10.63
C VAL A 36 -10.32 -9.81 -11.71
N LEU A 37 -9.27 -9.16 -12.23
CA LEU A 37 -9.39 -8.13 -13.25
C LEU A 37 -9.80 -8.70 -14.63
N GLN A 38 -9.43 -9.94 -14.95
CA GLN A 38 -9.87 -10.63 -16.17
C GLN A 38 -11.35 -11.03 -16.07
N ASP A 39 -11.77 -11.58 -14.94
CA ASP A 39 -13.17 -11.94 -14.68
C ASP A 39 -14.07 -10.70 -14.61
N ASN A 40 -13.49 -9.54 -14.29
CA ASN A 40 -14.20 -8.27 -14.16
C ASN A 40 -13.54 -7.16 -15.01
N PRO A 41 -13.77 -7.13 -16.34
CA PRO A 41 -13.13 -6.17 -17.24
C PRO A 41 -13.39 -4.69 -16.91
N ASN A 42 -14.54 -4.40 -16.29
CA ASN A 42 -14.92 -3.04 -15.88
C ASN A 42 -14.41 -2.66 -14.47
N LEU A 43 -13.79 -3.58 -13.74
CA LEU A 43 -13.30 -3.31 -12.39
C LEU A 43 -12.13 -2.36 -12.44
N LYS A 44 -12.11 -1.36 -11.58
CA LYS A 44 -10.94 -0.49 -11.50
C LYS A 44 -9.96 -1.05 -10.49
N PHE A 45 -8.67 -0.98 -10.81
CA PHE A 45 -7.61 -1.46 -9.95
C PHE A 45 -7.03 -0.31 -9.10
N GLY A 46 -6.53 -0.61 -7.90
CA GLY A 46 -5.97 0.38 -6.98
C GLY A 46 -6.98 1.03 -6.03
N PHE A 47 -6.43 1.77 -5.07
CA PHE A 47 -7.19 2.39 -3.98
C PHE A 47 -7.74 3.78 -4.33
N VAL A 48 -8.85 4.13 -3.72
CA VAL A 48 -9.33 5.52 -3.64
C VAL A 48 -8.47 6.29 -2.65
N ILE A 49 -7.97 7.45 -3.06
CA ILE A 49 -7.09 8.29 -2.22
C ILE A 49 -7.85 9.53 -1.75
N TYR A 50 -7.87 9.79 -0.44
CA TYR A 50 -8.37 11.02 0.15
C TYR A 50 -7.21 11.92 0.54
N ARG A 51 -7.13 13.10 -0.11
CA ARG A 51 -6.16 14.13 0.26
C ARG A 51 -6.68 14.91 1.47
N CYS A 52 -6.07 14.66 2.62
CA CYS A 52 -6.39 15.27 3.91
C CYS A 52 -5.32 16.26 4.40
N CYS A 53 -4.21 16.40 3.67
CA CYS A 53 -3.19 17.41 3.91
C CYS A 53 -3.62 18.81 3.43
N THR A 54 -2.80 19.80 3.73
CA THR A 54 -3.05 21.18 3.28
C THR A 54 -3.02 21.29 1.75
N TYR A 55 -3.85 22.20 1.24
CA TYR A 55 -4.02 22.47 -0.20
C TYR A 55 -3.13 23.61 -0.70
N ASP A 56 -2.36 24.25 0.18
CA ASP A 56 -1.45 25.35 -0.15
C ASP A 56 -0.10 24.89 -0.72
N ASP A 57 0.21 23.58 -0.65
CA ASP A 57 1.46 23.01 -1.16
C ASP A 57 1.21 21.92 -2.20
N GLN A 58 0.77 22.36 -3.39
CA GLN A 58 0.55 21.48 -4.54
C GLN A 58 1.84 20.79 -4.99
N GLU A 59 3.00 21.44 -4.85
CA GLU A 59 4.28 20.88 -5.27
C GLU A 59 4.63 19.62 -4.44
N LYS A 60 4.45 19.67 -3.11
CA LYS A 60 4.62 18.48 -2.27
C LYS A 60 3.65 17.37 -2.63
N TRP A 61 2.39 17.70 -2.90
CA TRP A 61 1.39 16.72 -3.31
C TRP A 61 1.77 16.04 -4.63
N ASP A 62 2.18 16.82 -5.64
CA ASP A 62 2.59 16.30 -6.94
C ASP A 62 3.83 15.38 -6.81
N ARG A 63 4.77 15.75 -5.94
CA ARG A 63 5.94 14.92 -5.62
C ARG A 63 5.55 13.61 -4.92
N PHE A 64 4.58 13.65 -4.00
CA PHE A 64 4.03 12.47 -3.36
C PHE A 64 3.37 11.53 -4.38
N MET A 65 2.47 12.06 -5.22
CA MET A 65 1.80 11.26 -6.25
C MET A 65 2.79 10.68 -7.25
N LYS A 66 3.86 11.43 -7.59
CA LYS A 66 4.96 10.94 -8.42
C LYS A 66 5.70 9.77 -7.74
N LYS A 67 5.97 9.86 -6.43
CA LYS A 67 6.60 8.77 -5.68
C LYS A 67 5.72 7.51 -5.67
N LEU A 68 4.45 7.64 -5.27
CA LEU A 68 3.48 6.54 -5.23
C LEU A 68 3.38 5.82 -6.57
N ARG A 69 3.15 6.57 -7.66
CA ARG A 69 3.02 6.03 -9.02
C ARG A 69 4.27 5.31 -9.48
N ARG A 70 5.45 5.92 -9.26
CA ARG A 70 6.72 5.33 -9.67
C ARG A 70 7.02 4.05 -8.90
N ARG A 71 6.79 4.05 -7.59
CA ARG A 71 7.02 2.87 -6.74
C ARG A 71 6.08 1.73 -7.09
N THR A 72 4.79 2.00 -7.27
CA THR A 72 3.81 1.02 -7.75
C THR A 72 4.22 0.39 -9.10
N ARG A 73 4.66 1.22 -10.05
CA ARG A 73 5.10 0.73 -11.36
C ARG A 73 6.34 -0.15 -11.27
N LEU A 74 7.27 0.16 -10.37
CA LEU A 74 8.48 -0.65 -10.16
C LEU A 74 8.13 -2.00 -9.54
N ASN A 75 7.28 -2.03 -8.50
CA ASN A 75 6.80 -3.29 -7.91
C ASN A 75 6.15 -4.20 -8.96
N LEU A 76 5.21 -3.67 -9.74
CA LEU A 76 4.57 -4.43 -10.81
C LEU A 76 5.55 -4.89 -11.89
N ARG A 77 6.59 -4.11 -12.21
CA ARG A 77 7.63 -4.52 -13.16
C ARG A 77 8.46 -5.67 -12.62
N ASP A 78 8.86 -5.60 -11.36
CA ASP A 78 9.68 -6.63 -10.71
C ASP A 78 8.97 -8.00 -10.71
N GLU A 79 7.63 -7.97 -10.79
CA GLU A 79 6.76 -9.14 -10.90
C GLU A 79 6.30 -9.46 -12.34
N ASN A 80 6.87 -8.82 -13.36
CA ASN A 80 6.46 -8.95 -14.77
C ASN A 80 4.98 -8.61 -15.07
N ALA A 81 4.36 -7.81 -14.21
CA ALA A 81 2.96 -7.39 -14.26
C ALA A 81 2.77 -5.90 -14.61
N GLU A 82 3.76 -5.26 -15.26
CA GLU A 82 3.72 -3.82 -15.60
C GLU A 82 2.47 -3.43 -16.43
N HIS A 83 1.89 -4.38 -17.18
CA HIS A 83 0.64 -4.20 -17.92
C HIS A 83 -0.58 -3.90 -17.05
N LEU A 84 -0.58 -4.32 -15.77
CA LEU A 84 -1.67 -4.02 -14.82
C LEU A 84 -1.68 -2.54 -14.42
N TYR A 85 -0.55 -1.84 -14.57
CA TYR A 85 -0.45 -0.42 -14.19
C TYR A 85 -1.44 0.45 -14.96
N ASP A 86 -1.71 0.13 -16.23
CA ASP A 86 -2.64 0.86 -17.08
C ASP A 86 -4.11 0.75 -16.62
N ARG A 87 -4.40 -0.20 -15.72
CA ARG A 87 -5.72 -0.39 -15.10
C ARG A 87 -5.90 0.32 -13.78
N ILE A 88 -4.85 0.92 -13.23
CA ILE A 88 -4.93 1.61 -11.94
C ILE A 88 -5.72 2.91 -12.08
N ASP A 89 -6.77 3.06 -11.28
CA ASP A 89 -7.48 4.31 -11.04
C ASP A 89 -7.27 4.77 -9.59
N TRP A 90 -6.36 5.72 -9.42
CA TRP A 90 -6.05 6.34 -8.12
C TRP A 90 -7.21 7.13 -7.50
N CYS A 91 -8.25 7.46 -8.28
CA CYS A 91 -9.50 8.08 -7.85
C CYS A 91 -9.34 9.13 -6.73
N VAL A 92 -8.45 10.11 -6.93
CA VAL A 92 -8.09 11.07 -5.86
C VAL A 92 -9.28 11.97 -5.54
N GLN A 93 -9.68 11.97 -4.27
CA GLN A 93 -10.73 12.81 -3.70
C GLN A 93 -10.11 14.05 -3.07
N GLU A 94 -10.37 15.20 -3.69
CA GLU A 94 -9.91 16.52 -3.25
C GLU A 94 -11.10 17.39 -2.88
N ASP A 95 -11.23 17.72 -1.60
CA ASP A 95 -12.25 18.60 -1.05
C ASP A 95 -11.61 19.36 0.11
N PRO A 96 -11.57 20.70 0.12
CA PRO A 96 -10.99 21.47 1.21
C PRO A 96 -11.57 21.12 2.59
N LYS A 97 -12.80 20.58 2.65
CA LYS A 97 -13.41 20.08 3.90
C LYS A 97 -12.78 18.80 4.43
N LEU A 98 -11.89 18.17 3.67
CA LEU A 98 -11.09 17.01 4.05
C LEU A 98 -9.79 17.38 4.76
N ALA A 99 -9.39 18.65 4.70
CA ALA A 99 -8.19 19.11 5.40
C ALA A 99 -8.29 18.80 6.90
N SER A 100 -7.32 18.07 7.43
CA SER A 100 -7.27 17.61 8.83
C SER A 100 -8.50 16.79 9.26
N CYS A 101 -9.13 16.06 8.34
CA CYS A 101 -10.19 15.11 8.71
C CYS A 101 -9.62 13.91 9.46
N SER A 102 -10.41 13.38 10.40
CA SER A 102 -10.12 12.09 11.04
C SER A 102 -10.47 10.92 10.13
N GLU A 103 -9.89 9.77 10.43
CA GLU A 103 -10.11 8.48 9.77
C GLU A 103 -11.59 8.09 9.82
N ALA A 104 -12.27 8.38 10.94
CA ALA A 104 -13.71 8.16 11.06
C ALA A 104 -14.52 8.99 10.04
N LYS A 105 -14.08 10.23 9.77
CA LYS A 105 -14.72 11.10 8.78
C LYS A 105 -14.40 10.63 7.36
N VAL A 106 -13.16 10.23 7.09
CA VAL A 106 -12.74 9.65 5.81
C VAL A 106 -13.51 8.36 5.53
N ARG A 107 -13.61 7.43 6.48
CA ARG A 107 -14.43 6.21 6.39
C ARG A 107 -15.89 6.53 6.04
N SER A 108 -16.48 7.54 6.67
CA SER A 108 -17.85 7.97 6.35
C SER A 108 -17.97 8.52 4.92
N ARG A 109 -16.96 9.24 4.43
CA ARG A 109 -16.92 9.74 3.04
C ARG A 109 -16.71 8.59 2.05
N PHE A 110 -15.88 7.62 2.40
CA PHE A 110 -15.64 6.44 1.60
C PHE A 110 -16.91 5.58 1.47
N LYS A 111 -17.62 5.31 2.57
CA LYS A 111 -18.95 4.67 2.55
C LYS A 111 -19.96 5.37 1.64
N LYS A 112 -19.91 6.71 1.61
CA LYS A 112 -20.76 7.51 0.73
C LYS A 112 -20.32 7.37 -0.74
N TRP A 113 -19.02 7.47 -0.99
CA TRP A 113 -18.45 7.31 -2.33
C TRP A 113 -18.80 5.95 -2.93
N ILE A 114 -18.67 4.84 -2.20
CA ILE A 114 -19.05 3.49 -2.68
C ILE A 114 -20.50 3.45 -3.17
N LYS A 115 -21.42 4.11 -2.45
CA LYS A 115 -22.85 4.15 -2.81
C LYS A 115 -23.17 5.05 -4.00
N GLU A 116 -22.32 6.05 -4.26
CA GLU A 116 -22.59 7.13 -5.22
C GLU A 116 -21.69 7.09 -6.45
N SER A 117 -20.60 6.30 -6.43
CA SER A 117 -19.59 6.25 -7.50
C SER A 117 -20.15 5.72 -8.81
N GLY A 118 -21.25 4.95 -8.75
CA GLY A 118 -21.80 4.26 -9.91
C GLY A 118 -20.93 3.12 -10.41
N GLU A 119 -19.91 2.69 -9.64
CA GLU A 119 -19.10 1.54 -9.99
C GLU A 119 -19.92 0.27 -9.77
N GLU A 120 -20.42 -0.33 -10.87
CA GLU A 120 -21.40 -1.44 -10.89
C GLU A 120 -20.98 -2.66 -10.05
N GLN A 121 -19.69 -2.77 -9.75
CA GLN A 121 -19.04 -3.88 -9.08
C GLN A 121 -18.68 -3.59 -7.63
N TYR A 122 -19.22 -2.53 -7.03
CA TYR A 122 -18.98 -2.16 -5.62
C TYR A 122 -19.33 -3.26 -4.60
N TRP A 123 -20.12 -4.26 -5.02
CA TRP A 123 -20.49 -5.43 -4.23
C TRP A 123 -19.45 -6.56 -4.28
N LEU A 124 -18.49 -6.51 -5.20
CA LEU A 124 -17.36 -7.42 -5.21
C LEU A 124 -16.44 -7.09 -4.02
N PRO A 125 -15.88 -8.09 -3.34
CA PRO A 125 -14.95 -7.90 -2.23
C PRO A 125 -13.54 -7.47 -2.73
N SER A 126 -13.47 -6.64 -3.75
CA SER A 126 -12.20 -6.08 -4.22
C SER A 126 -11.65 -5.11 -3.17
N SER A 127 -10.34 -5.12 -2.97
CA SER A 127 -9.62 -4.19 -2.09
C SER A 127 -9.94 -2.72 -2.33
N ARG A 128 -10.34 -2.36 -3.56
CA ARG A 128 -10.82 -1.02 -3.91
C ARG A 128 -12.03 -0.56 -3.08
N PHE A 129 -12.89 -1.49 -2.67
CA PHE A 129 -14.12 -1.20 -1.90
C PHE A 129 -13.98 -1.56 -0.42
N LEU A 130 -12.96 -2.34 -0.04
CA LEU A 130 -12.72 -2.74 1.35
C LEU A 130 -11.97 -1.68 2.15
N ALA A 131 -11.09 -0.89 1.53
CA ALA A 131 -10.37 0.17 2.20
C ALA A 131 -10.03 1.35 1.27
N CYS A 132 -9.69 2.49 1.85
CA CYS A 132 -9.18 3.65 1.12
C CYS A 132 -7.90 4.18 1.75
N VAL A 133 -7.11 4.91 0.96
CA VAL A 133 -5.91 5.59 1.44
C VAL A 133 -6.29 6.99 1.90
N MET A 134 -5.92 7.33 3.13
CA MET A 134 -5.90 8.68 3.66
C MET A 134 -4.46 9.19 3.59
N VAL A 135 -4.30 10.44 3.12
CA VAL A 135 -2.99 11.11 3.12
C VAL A 135 -3.15 12.44 3.84
N ASP A 136 -2.74 12.45 5.10
CA ASP A 136 -2.65 13.66 5.90
C ASP A 136 -1.25 14.31 5.78
N GLU A 137 -0.98 15.29 6.64
CA GLU A 137 0.30 16.00 6.66
C GLU A 137 1.48 15.12 7.14
N HIS A 138 1.22 14.14 8.00
CA HIS A 138 2.21 13.18 8.48
C HIS A 138 2.56 12.16 7.39
N ASP A 139 1.57 11.58 6.72
CA ASP A 139 1.74 10.66 5.58
C ASP A 139 2.53 11.34 4.44
N LEU A 140 2.15 12.57 4.10
CA LEU A 140 2.82 13.35 3.06
C LEU A 140 4.31 13.55 3.40
N LYS A 141 4.61 13.89 4.65
CA LYS A 141 5.99 14.12 5.11
C LYS A 141 6.79 12.83 5.20
N SER A 142 6.21 11.72 5.67
CA SER A 142 6.91 10.44 5.79
C SER A 142 7.38 9.99 4.41
N VAL A 143 6.49 9.95 3.41
CA VAL A 143 6.82 9.53 2.04
C VAL A 143 7.86 10.44 1.38
N LEU A 144 7.77 11.76 1.58
CA LEU A 144 8.73 12.68 0.99
C LEU A 144 10.13 12.62 1.63
N ARG A 145 10.21 12.27 2.92
CA ARG A 145 11.47 12.08 3.67
C ARG A 145 12.07 10.68 3.51
N GLY A 146 11.22 9.69 3.25
CA GLY A 146 11.63 8.31 3.02
C GLY A 146 12.54 8.16 1.79
N PRO A 147 13.03 6.94 1.55
CA PRO A 147 13.97 6.60 0.50
C PRO A 147 13.61 7.11 -0.90
N SER A 148 14.60 7.03 -1.79
CA SER A 148 14.37 7.31 -3.19
C SER A 148 13.34 6.34 -3.78
N THR A 149 12.66 6.75 -4.84
CA THR A 149 11.68 5.88 -5.51
C THR A 149 12.31 4.73 -6.26
N GLU A 150 13.64 4.55 -6.24
CA GLU A 150 14.31 3.37 -6.81
C GLU A 150 14.54 2.29 -5.75
N GLU A 151 14.76 2.72 -4.51
CA GLU A 151 15.01 1.83 -3.39
C GLU A 151 13.67 1.32 -2.83
N PHE A 152 13.61 0.02 -2.58
CA PHE A 152 12.48 -0.58 -1.89
C PHE A 152 12.61 -0.28 -0.39
N ASP A 153 11.64 0.45 0.16
CA ASP A 153 11.61 0.85 1.56
C ASP A 153 11.04 -0.27 2.44
N ALA A 154 11.89 -1.25 2.74
CA ALA A 154 11.52 -2.42 3.55
C ALA A 154 11.14 -2.05 5.00
N ASP A 155 11.70 -0.96 5.52
CA ASP A 155 11.48 -0.51 6.90
C ASP A 155 10.20 0.33 7.06
N GLY A 156 9.51 0.67 5.96
CA GLY A 156 8.28 1.46 6.00
C GLY A 156 8.48 2.89 6.47
N SER A 157 9.65 3.48 6.23
CA SER A 157 9.95 4.87 6.63
C SER A 157 9.08 5.92 5.90
N GLY A 158 8.66 5.62 4.67
CA GLY A 158 7.60 6.29 3.94
C GLY A 158 6.33 5.44 3.92
N TYR A 159 5.27 5.94 4.53
CA TYR A 159 4.02 5.21 4.72
C TYR A 159 2.80 6.08 4.46
N VAL A 160 1.66 5.43 4.25
CA VAL A 160 0.34 6.06 4.14
C VAL A 160 -0.63 5.40 5.10
N THR A 161 -1.69 6.11 5.46
CA THR A 161 -2.74 5.56 6.31
C THR A 161 -3.79 4.86 5.45
N LEU A 162 -3.96 3.55 5.64
CA LEU A 162 -5.06 2.78 5.08
C LEU A 162 -6.23 2.80 6.07
N VAL A 163 -7.43 3.13 5.61
CA VAL A 163 -8.64 3.20 6.44
C VAL A 163 -9.62 2.13 5.96
N SER A 164 -9.93 1.18 6.84
CA SER A 164 -10.91 0.14 6.54
C SER A 164 -12.32 0.72 6.40
N LEU A 165 -13.11 0.13 5.49
CA LEU A 165 -14.54 0.31 5.41
C LEU A 165 -15.24 -0.14 6.70
N ASP A 166 -14.77 -1.24 7.30
CA ASP A 166 -15.23 -1.67 8.60
C ASP A 166 -14.64 -0.77 9.68
N LYS A 167 -15.52 -0.29 10.57
CA LYS A 167 -15.11 0.54 11.69
C LYS A 167 -14.38 -0.28 12.77
N ASP A 168 -14.67 -1.58 12.84
CA ASP A 168 -14.14 -2.47 13.87
C ASP A 168 -12.70 -2.92 13.53
N GLU A 169 -12.34 -2.94 12.24
CA GLU A 169 -10.96 -3.12 11.73
C GLU A 169 -10.09 -1.84 11.87
N GLY A 170 -10.71 -0.66 11.85
CA GLY A 170 -10.03 0.60 12.14
C GLY A 170 -9.22 1.19 10.98
N HIS A 171 -7.94 1.46 11.20
CA HIS A 171 -6.99 2.04 10.25
C HIS A 171 -5.56 1.56 10.57
N MET A 172 -4.66 1.61 9.59
CA MET A 172 -3.29 1.08 9.70
C MET A 172 -2.33 1.94 8.88
N SER A 173 -1.17 2.27 9.43
CA SER A 173 -0.07 2.81 8.62
C SER A 173 0.55 1.68 7.81
N VAL A 174 0.65 1.86 6.49
CA VAL A 174 1.19 0.86 5.55
C VAL A 174 2.36 1.46 4.80
N GLY A 175 3.48 0.73 4.76
CA GLY A 175 4.64 1.14 3.98
C GLY A 175 4.27 1.35 2.51
N LEU A 176 4.64 2.50 1.92
CA LEU A 176 4.25 2.85 0.55
C LEU A 176 4.72 1.80 -0.47
N SER A 177 5.87 1.17 -0.21
CA SER A 177 6.46 0.12 -1.05
C SER A 177 5.66 -1.18 -1.02
N TYR A 178 4.81 -1.40 -0.02
CA TYR A 178 3.98 -2.60 0.12
C TYR A 178 2.54 -2.38 -0.31
N LEU A 179 2.14 -1.13 -0.59
CA LEU A 179 0.74 -0.78 -0.85
C LEU A 179 0.15 -1.53 -2.06
N VAL A 180 0.90 -1.60 -3.18
CA VAL A 180 0.52 -2.32 -4.40
C VAL A 180 1.74 -3.05 -4.95
N PRO A 181 1.66 -4.36 -5.28
CA PRO A 181 0.45 -5.19 -5.24
C PRO A 181 0.16 -5.84 -3.89
N ARG A 182 1.16 -6.02 -3.01
CA ARG A 182 1.09 -6.85 -1.80
C ARG A 182 -0.12 -6.61 -0.91
N VAL A 183 -0.25 -5.42 -0.31
CA VAL A 183 -1.37 -5.13 0.60
C VAL A 183 -2.72 -5.13 -0.11
N TYR A 184 -2.76 -4.74 -1.38
CA TYR A 184 -3.96 -4.86 -2.19
C TYR A 184 -4.40 -6.32 -2.34
N ALA A 185 -3.48 -7.25 -2.63
CA ALA A 185 -3.80 -8.67 -2.76
C ALA A 185 -4.18 -9.32 -1.41
N LEU A 186 -3.46 -8.99 -0.33
CA LEU A 186 -3.75 -9.52 1.01
C LEU A 186 -5.14 -9.12 1.51
N LEU A 187 -5.54 -7.87 1.27
CA LEU A 187 -6.85 -7.37 1.69
C LEU A 187 -7.99 -8.07 0.92
N GLU A 188 -7.77 -8.44 -0.33
CA GLU A 188 -8.77 -9.11 -1.18
C GLU A 188 -8.89 -10.61 -0.86
N SER A 189 -7.76 -11.27 -0.60
CA SER A 189 -7.70 -12.73 -0.41
C SER A 189 -7.99 -13.15 1.03
N CYS A 190 -7.35 -12.51 2.01
CA CYS A 190 -7.32 -12.98 3.39
C CYS A 190 -7.91 -11.96 4.38
N GLY A 191 -8.03 -10.69 3.98
CA GLY A 191 -8.62 -9.62 4.79
C GLY A 191 -7.62 -8.88 5.69
N TRP A 192 -8.15 -7.93 6.47
CA TRP A 192 -7.39 -6.92 7.21
C TRP A 192 -6.34 -7.48 8.20
N ASP A 193 -6.69 -8.54 8.93
CA ASP A 193 -5.86 -9.09 10.01
C ASP A 193 -4.54 -9.72 9.55
N ASN A 194 -4.32 -9.87 8.24
CA ASN A 194 -3.11 -10.51 7.69
C ASN A 194 -1.90 -9.58 7.62
N PHE A 195 -2.12 -8.27 7.66
CA PHE A 195 -1.03 -7.29 7.65
C PHE A 195 -1.14 -6.27 8.78
N ALA A 196 -2.27 -6.17 9.47
CA ALA A 196 -2.45 -5.23 10.56
C ALA A 196 -1.55 -5.60 11.76
N VAL A 197 -0.62 -4.72 12.11
CA VAL A 197 0.41 -4.98 13.14
C VAL A 197 0.23 -4.18 14.45
N GLY A 198 -0.84 -3.39 14.57
CA GLY A 198 -1.17 -2.56 15.75
C GLY A 198 -1.08 -1.05 15.49
N ASP A 199 -1.64 -0.24 16.40
CA ASP A 199 -1.89 1.20 16.16
C ASP A 199 -0.64 2.08 16.02
N THR A 200 0.54 1.63 16.48
CA THR A 200 1.78 2.42 16.46
C THR A 200 2.80 1.97 15.44
N ASP A 201 2.56 0.83 14.79
CA ASP A 201 3.52 0.20 13.89
C ASP A 201 3.12 0.44 12.42
N VAL A 202 4.12 0.36 11.54
CA VAL A 202 3.90 0.41 10.09
C VAL A 202 3.89 -1.01 9.56
N ALA A 203 2.80 -1.39 8.88
CA ALA A 203 2.69 -2.67 8.21
C ALA A 203 3.60 -2.73 6.98
N CYS A 204 4.52 -3.71 6.98
CA CYS A 204 5.47 -4.03 5.90
C CYS A 204 5.48 -5.55 5.60
N PRO A 205 4.35 -6.13 5.14
CA PRO A 205 4.15 -7.58 4.98
C PRO A 205 4.74 -8.22 3.72
#